data_AF-R9T8E2-F1
#
_entry.id   AF-R9T8E2-F1
#
_cell.length_a   1.000
_cell.length_b   1.000
_cell.length_c   1.000
_cell.angle_alpha   90.00
_cell.angle_beta   90.00
_cell.angle_gamma   90.00
#
_symmetry.space_group_name_H-M   'P 1'
#
loop_
_entity.id
_entity.type
_entity.pdbx_description
1 polymer ?
#
loop_
_entity_poly.entity_id
_entity_poly.type
_entity_poly.pdbx_seq_one_letter_code
_entity_poly.pdbx_strand_id
1 'polypeptide(L)'
;MKTVCLLSGGIDSPVAAYMAGKNGCEVVLLHMDNRPYSDDSNYEKAFDLKKRLEEELGGSIPLYVAPHGISQESIKNKCKGNLQCVMCKRIMLRVAKSLAQKTGADFISTGESLGQVASQTLQNIAAEEYKLEFPVVRPLIGLDKLEIESIAKTIGTYEISIRKGVPCTIVPFRPATMTSVDLIIEQENLLDIADVVEKSADSIKLYE
;
A
#
# COMPACT_ATOMS: atom_id res chain seq x y z
N MET A 1 -12.71 -16.31 -2.50
CA MET A 1 -11.96 -15.46 -1.55
C MET A 1 -11.88 -14.06 -2.12
N LYS A 2 -11.89 -13.04 -1.29
CA LYS A 2 -11.82 -11.62 -1.68
C LYS A 2 -10.66 -10.92 -0.98
N THR A 3 -9.96 -10.04 -1.67
CA THR A 3 -8.84 -9.27 -1.12
C THR A 3 -9.03 -7.77 -1.32
N VAL A 4 -8.60 -6.99 -0.32
CA VAL A 4 -8.24 -5.58 -0.55
C VAL A 4 -6.75 -5.53 -0.88
N CYS A 5 -6.39 -5.15 -2.11
CA CYS A 5 -5.01 -5.00 -2.54
C CYS A 5 -4.59 -3.54 -2.46
N LEU A 6 -3.52 -3.25 -1.71
CA LEU A 6 -2.93 -1.92 -1.67
C LEU A 6 -2.26 -1.61 -3.01
N LEU A 7 -2.82 -0.67 -3.77
CA LEU A 7 -2.34 -0.25 -5.08
C LEU A 7 -1.57 1.07 -5.00
N SER A 8 -0.28 1.02 -5.33
CA SER A 8 0.56 2.19 -5.54
C SER A 8 0.78 2.43 -7.05
N GLY A 9 1.37 3.58 -7.41
CA GLY A 9 1.85 3.84 -8.77
C GLY A 9 3.17 3.14 -9.13
N GLY A 10 3.70 2.27 -8.26
CA GLY A 10 4.91 1.49 -8.51
C GLY A 10 4.65 0.17 -9.26
N ILE A 11 5.72 -0.54 -9.59
CA ILE A 11 5.69 -1.76 -10.40
C ILE A 11 5.05 -2.93 -9.65
N ASP A 12 5.33 -3.06 -8.36
CA ASP A 12 5.10 -4.29 -7.60
C ASP A 12 3.61 -4.49 -7.24
N SER A 13 2.94 -3.45 -6.73
CA SER A 13 1.54 -3.55 -6.31
C SER A 13 0.55 -4.03 -7.40
N PRO A 14 0.61 -3.56 -8.66
CA PRO A 14 -0.26 -4.13 -9.70
C PRO A 14 0.07 -5.59 -10.02
N VAL A 15 1.34 -6.03 -9.90
CA VAL A 15 1.70 -7.45 -10.05
C VAL A 15 1.08 -8.29 -8.93
N ALA A 16 1.10 -7.81 -7.69
CA ALA A 16 0.44 -8.48 -6.57
C ALA A 16 -1.08 -8.57 -6.74
N ALA A 17 -1.73 -7.51 -7.25
CA ALA A 17 -3.15 -7.53 -7.59
C ALA A 17 -3.46 -8.56 -8.68
N TYR A 18 -2.66 -8.59 -9.74
CA TYR A 18 -2.78 -9.58 -10.82
C TYR A 18 -2.61 -11.02 -10.29
N MET A 19 -1.60 -11.28 -9.44
CA MET A 19 -1.39 -12.61 -8.87
C MET A 19 -2.58 -13.06 -8.03
N ALA A 20 -3.19 -12.17 -7.23
CA ALA A 20 -4.39 -12.50 -6.48
C ALA A 20 -5.57 -12.84 -7.41
N GLY A 21 -5.84 -12.00 -8.41
CA GLY A 21 -6.91 -12.22 -9.39
C GLY A 21 -6.73 -13.49 -10.21
N LYS A 22 -5.51 -13.75 -10.69
CA LYS A 22 -5.14 -14.96 -11.44
C LYS A 22 -5.37 -16.24 -10.63
N ASN A 23 -5.22 -16.18 -9.31
CA ASN A 23 -5.50 -17.30 -8.40
C ASN A 23 -6.97 -17.35 -7.94
N GLY A 24 -7.88 -16.68 -8.64
CA GLY A 24 -9.32 -16.75 -8.42
C GLY A 24 -9.83 -15.91 -7.24
N CYS A 25 -9.05 -14.95 -6.74
CA CYS A 25 -9.54 -14.01 -5.73
C CYS A 25 -10.29 -12.85 -6.39
N GLU A 26 -11.42 -12.45 -5.82
CA GLU A 26 -12.04 -11.16 -6.15
C GLU A 26 -11.14 -10.04 -5.61
N VAL A 27 -10.68 -9.14 -6.48
CA VAL A 27 -9.76 -8.06 -6.11
C VAL A 27 -10.54 -6.76 -5.94
N VAL A 28 -10.34 -6.11 -4.80
CA VAL A 28 -10.71 -4.72 -4.54
C VAL A 28 -9.42 -3.93 -4.38
N LEU A 29 -9.23 -2.86 -5.16
CA LEU A 29 -8.03 -2.02 -5.09
C LEU A 29 -8.25 -0.91 -4.08
N LEU A 30 -7.22 -0.60 -3.28
CA LEU A 30 -7.16 0.56 -2.41
C LEU A 30 -5.93 1.38 -2.74
N HIS A 31 -6.13 2.59 -3.24
CA HIS A 31 -5.08 3.59 -3.43
C HIS A 31 -5.07 4.59 -2.27
N MET A 32 -3.88 4.81 -1.70
CA MET A 32 -3.66 5.79 -0.63
C MET A 32 -3.16 7.09 -1.25
N ASP A 33 -4.03 8.09 -1.30
CA ASP A 33 -3.76 9.39 -1.93
C ASP A 33 -2.81 10.23 -1.08
N ASN A 34 -1.59 10.38 -1.57
CA ASN A 34 -0.50 11.03 -0.87
C ASN A 34 -0.52 12.57 -0.98
N ARG A 35 -1.50 13.19 -1.64
CA ARG A 35 -1.55 14.66 -1.73
C ARG A 35 -1.72 15.28 -0.33
N PRO A 36 -1.00 16.36 0.01
CA PRO A 36 -0.12 17.19 -0.85
C PRO A 36 1.35 16.74 -0.91
N TYR A 37 1.69 15.58 -0.35
CA TYR A 37 3.06 15.03 -0.31
C TYR A 37 3.47 14.29 -1.59
N SER A 38 2.59 14.17 -2.57
CA SER A 38 2.89 13.85 -3.96
C SER A 38 2.08 14.77 -4.88
N ASP A 39 2.37 14.72 -6.17
CA ASP A 39 1.50 15.30 -7.21
C ASP A 39 0.36 14.32 -7.58
N ASP A 40 -0.45 14.72 -8.57
CA ASP A 40 -1.56 13.94 -9.11
C ASP A 40 -1.10 12.69 -9.90
N SER A 41 0.18 12.60 -10.26
CA SER A 41 0.68 11.52 -11.12
C SER A 41 0.46 10.14 -10.52
N ASN A 42 0.58 9.98 -9.19
CA ASN A 42 0.34 8.70 -8.52
C ASN A 42 -1.13 8.28 -8.59
N TYR A 43 -2.03 9.25 -8.49
CA TYR A 43 -3.47 9.05 -8.59
C TYR A 43 -3.87 8.62 -10.01
N GLU A 44 -3.36 9.33 -11.02
CA GLU A 44 -3.57 9.00 -12.44
C GLU A 44 -3.01 7.62 -12.80
N LYS A 45 -1.81 7.29 -12.33
CA LYS A 45 -1.24 5.95 -12.51
C LYS A 45 -2.10 4.86 -11.90
N ALA A 46 -2.64 5.07 -10.69
CA ALA A 46 -3.48 4.06 -10.04
C ALA A 46 -4.73 3.73 -10.88
N PHE A 47 -5.31 4.74 -11.53
CA PHE A 47 -6.44 4.55 -12.44
C PHE A 47 -6.06 3.79 -13.71
N ASP A 48 -4.95 4.16 -14.35
CA ASP A 48 -4.50 3.47 -15.57
C ASP A 48 -4.07 2.02 -15.27
N LEU A 49 -3.43 1.79 -14.11
CA LEU A 49 -3.11 0.45 -13.62
C LEU A 49 -4.37 -0.37 -13.37
N LYS A 50 -5.41 0.21 -12.76
CA LYS A 50 -6.71 -0.43 -12.57
C LYS A 50 -7.30 -0.87 -13.91
N LYS A 51 -7.37 0.03 -14.90
CA LYS A 51 -7.86 -0.32 -16.25
C LYS A 51 -7.09 -1.47 -16.87
N ARG A 52 -5.76 -1.42 -16.80
CA ARG A 52 -4.91 -2.47 -17.37
C ARG A 52 -5.14 -3.82 -16.67
N LEU A 53 -5.35 -3.82 -15.36
CA LEU A 53 -5.71 -5.02 -14.61
C LEU A 53 -7.10 -5.55 -14.97
N GLU A 54 -8.09 -4.68 -15.19
CA GLU A 54 -9.44 -5.07 -15.64
C GLU A 54 -9.39 -5.77 -17.01
N GLU A 55 -8.60 -5.23 -17.94
CA GLU A 55 -8.37 -5.84 -19.26
C GLU A 55 -7.71 -7.22 -19.16
N GLU A 56 -6.67 -7.34 -18.33
CA GLU A 56 -5.89 -8.57 -18.19
C GLU A 56 -6.65 -9.68 -17.44
N LEU A 57 -7.42 -9.31 -16.41
CA LEU A 57 -8.18 -10.26 -15.59
C LEU A 57 -9.60 -10.54 -16.13
N GLY A 58 -10.07 -9.76 -17.11
CA GLY A 58 -11.36 -9.98 -17.76
C GLY A 58 -12.56 -9.68 -16.87
N GLY A 59 -12.55 -8.55 -16.15
CA GLY A 59 -13.64 -8.16 -15.25
C GLY A 59 -13.43 -6.78 -14.63
N SER A 60 -14.50 -6.21 -14.07
CA SER A 60 -14.37 -4.94 -13.36
C SER A 60 -13.75 -5.13 -11.99
N ILE A 61 -12.85 -4.21 -11.63
CA ILE A 61 -12.10 -4.22 -10.37
C ILE A 61 -12.38 -2.89 -9.66
N PRO A 62 -13.11 -2.89 -8.54
CA PRO A 62 -13.37 -1.66 -7.79
C PRO A 62 -12.08 -1.00 -7.33
N LEU A 63 -11.94 0.30 -7.56
CA LEU A 63 -10.83 1.11 -7.04
C LEU A 63 -11.37 2.06 -5.98
N TYR A 64 -10.95 1.89 -4.74
CA TYR A 64 -11.20 2.82 -3.65
C TYR A 64 -10.00 3.73 -3.46
N VAL A 65 -10.27 4.99 -3.12
CA VAL A 65 -9.24 5.98 -2.78
C VAL A 65 -9.47 6.47 -1.35
N ALA A 66 -8.41 6.46 -0.55
CA ALA A 66 -8.40 7.01 0.80
C ALA A 66 -7.39 8.16 0.91
N PRO A 67 -7.73 9.28 1.58
CA PRO A 67 -6.76 10.35 1.81
C PRO A 67 -5.67 9.87 2.78
N HIS A 68 -4.40 10.02 2.38
CA HIS A 68 -3.25 9.69 3.21
C HIS A 68 -2.47 10.93 3.66
N GLY A 69 -2.61 12.07 2.97
CA GLY A 69 -1.92 13.31 3.33
C GLY A 69 -2.11 13.75 4.79
N ILE A 70 -3.30 13.56 5.36
CA ILE A 70 -3.59 13.87 6.77
C ILE A 70 -2.75 13.00 7.71
N SER A 71 -2.62 11.71 7.39
CA SER A 71 -1.79 10.77 8.15
C SER A 71 -0.31 11.12 8.00
N GLN A 72 0.12 11.46 6.79
CA GLN A 72 1.50 11.84 6.48
C GLN A 72 1.92 13.13 7.20
N GLU A 73 1.04 14.13 7.28
CA GLU A 73 1.26 15.35 8.05
C GLU A 73 1.48 15.03 9.53
N SER A 74 0.61 14.19 10.10
CA SER A 74 0.71 13.80 11.51
C SER A 74 2.01 13.03 11.79
N ILE A 75 2.35 12.07 10.93
CA ILE A 75 3.60 11.30 10.99
C ILE A 75 4.82 12.22 10.88
N LYS A 76 4.82 13.14 9.91
CA LYS A 76 5.93 14.06 9.66
C LYS A 76 6.22 14.94 10.87
N ASN A 77 5.18 15.41 11.55
CA ASN A 77 5.31 16.36 12.66
C ASN A 77 5.60 15.71 14.01
N LYS A 78 5.19 14.44 14.20
CA LYS A 78 5.20 13.81 15.54
C LYS A 78 6.11 12.60 15.65
N CYS A 79 6.35 11.86 14.56
CA CYS A 79 7.16 10.64 14.60
C CYS A 79 8.63 10.92 14.23
N LYS A 80 9.52 10.03 14.69
CA LYS A 80 10.93 10.02 14.27
C LYS A 80 11.04 9.86 12.75
N GLY A 81 11.85 10.73 12.13
CA GLY A 81 11.96 10.80 10.66
C GLY A 81 12.28 9.47 9.98
N ASN A 82 13.23 8.71 10.52
CA ASN A 82 13.61 7.41 9.95
C ASN A 82 12.50 6.33 10.01
N LEU A 83 11.46 6.52 10.84
CA LEU A 83 10.35 5.58 11.00
C LEU A 83 9.12 5.95 10.14
N GLN A 84 9.16 7.07 9.41
CA GLN A 84 7.99 7.59 8.69
C GLN A 84 7.40 6.57 7.71
N CYS A 85 8.21 5.86 6.93
CA CYS A 85 7.71 4.83 6.00
C CYS A 85 7.00 3.67 6.72
N VAL A 86 7.56 3.21 7.85
CA VAL A 86 7.00 2.11 8.65
C VAL A 86 5.66 2.55 9.27
N MET A 87 5.60 3.77 9.80
CA MET A 87 4.36 4.36 10.33
C MET A 87 3.30 4.55 9.24
N CYS A 88 3.69 5.03 8.05
CA CYS A 88 2.79 5.16 6.91
C CYS A 88 2.21 3.80 6.55
N LYS A 89 3.04 2.77 6.35
CA LYS A 89 2.60 1.42 6.00
C LYS A 89 1.62 0.85 7.03
N ARG A 90 1.94 1.02 8.31
CA ARG A 90 1.08 0.61 9.42
C ARG A 90 -0.30 1.26 9.39
N ILE A 91 -0.39 2.55 9.10
CA ILE A 91 -1.68 3.23 8.91
C ILE A 91 -2.40 2.72 7.66
N MET A 92 -1.69 2.54 6.53
CA MET A 92 -2.27 2.01 5.29
C MET A 92 -2.89 0.63 5.50
N LEU A 93 -2.22 -0.27 6.25
CA LEU A 93 -2.75 -1.60 6.58
C LEU A 93 -4.02 -1.53 7.45
N ARG A 94 -4.07 -0.61 8.42
CA ARG A 94 -5.26 -0.40 9.26
C ARG A 94 -6.43 0.17 8.45
N VAL A 95 -6.19 1.11 7.54
CA VAL A 95 -7.21 1.64 6.61
C VAL A 95 -7.69 0.55 5.65
N ALA A 96 -6.77 -0.28 5.12
CA ALA A 96 -7.10 -1.42 4.28
C ALA A 96 -7.94 -2.46 5.03
N LYS A 97 -7.67 -2.71 6.32
CA LYS A 97 -8.49 -3.57 7.17
C LYS A 97 -9.91 -3.01 7.30
N SER A 98 -10.06 -1.71 7.55
CA SER A 98 -11.40 -1.08 7.63
C SER A 98 -12.18 -1.23 6.31
N LEU A 99 -11.51 -1.06 5.17
CA LEU A 99 -12.14 -1.31 3.87
C LEU A 99 -12.47 -2.80 3.65
N ALA A 100 -11.57 -3.70 4.05
CA ALA A 100 -11.77 -5.14 3.94
C ALA A 100 -13.02 -5.58 4.70
N GLN A 101 -13.21 -5.08 5.91
CA GLN A 101 -14.42 -5.31 6.70
C GLN A 101 -15.68 -4.77 6.02
N LYS A 102 -15.62 -3.55 5.44
CA LYS A 102 -16.75 -2.93 4.73
C LYS A 102 -17.13 -3.69 3.43
N THR A 103 -16.16 -4.30 2.75
CA THR A 103 -16.32 -4.96 1.45
C THR A 103 -16.44 -6.49 1.52
N GLY A 104 -16.30 -7.06 2.72
CA GLY A 104 -16.32 -8.51 2.96
C GLY A 104 -15.08 -9.22 2.41
N ALA A 105 -13.92 -8.57 2.43
CA ALA A 105 -12.66 -9.19 2.04
C ALA A 105 -12.08 -10.06 3.17
N ASP A 106 -11.41 -11.13 2.80
CA ASP A 106 -10.84 -12.14 3.70
C ASP A 106 -9.42 -11.77 4.15
N PHE A 107 -8.69 -10.98 3.34
CA PHE A 107 -7.29 -10.59 3.59
C PHE A 107 -6.90 -9.29 2.87
N ILE A 108 -5.76 -8.74 3.26
CA ILE A 108 -5.09 -7.63 2.58
C ILE A 108 -3.96 -8.20 1.70
N SER A 109 -3.82 -7.73 0.47
CA SER A 109 -2.69 -8.07 -0.40
C SER A 109 -1.77 -6.85 -0.57
N THR A 110 -0.46 -7.07 -0.52
CA THR A 110 0.55 -6.03 -0.77
C THR A 110 1.58 -6.50 -1.79
N GLY A 111 2.15 -5.55 -2.54
CA GLY A 111 3.29 -5.80 -3.44
C GLY A 111 4.65 -5.80 -2.74
N GLU A 112 4.72 -6.18 -1.47
CA GLU A 112 5.99 -6.20 -0.74
C GLU A 112 6.82 -7.42 -1.12
N SER A 113 8.11 -7.19 -1.36
CA SER A 113 9.11 -8.19 -1.72
C SER A 113 10.27 -8.14 -0.72
N LEU A 114 10.92 -9.27 -0.44
CA LEU A 114 11.89 -9.31 0.67
C LEU A 114 13.19 -8.59 0.30
N GLY A 115 13.56 -7.58 1.08
CA GLY A 115 14.89 -6.94 0.99
C GLY A 115 15.11 -6.05 -0.24
N GLN A 116 14.09 -5.74 -1.04
CA GLN A 116 14.22 -4.84 -2.20
C GLN A 116 14.34 -3.37 -1.78
N VAL A 117 13.68 -2.97 -0.70
CA VAL A 117 13.80 -1.62 -0.09
C VAL A 117 13.99 -1.72 1.42
N ALA A 118 14.60 -0.69 2.01
CA ALA A 118 14.92 -0.64 3.44
C ALA A 118 13.71 -0.89 4.36
N SER A 119 12.50 -0.48 3.96
CA SER A 119 11.29 -0.70 4.76
C SER A 119 10.80 -2.15 4.74
N GLN A 120 11.22 -3.00 3.80
CA GLN A 120 10.69 -4.36 3.61
C GLN A 120 11.59 -5.45 4.22
N THR A 121 12.16 -5.18 5.39
CA THR A 121 12.81 -6.22 6.20
C THR A 121 11.76 -6.96 7.03
N LEU A 122 12.07 -8.20 7.42
CA LEU A 122 11.14 -8.99 8.25
C LEU A 122 10.80 -8.30 9.59
N GLN A 123 11.76 -7.57 10.16
CA GLN A 123 11.55 -6.81 11.39
C GLN A 123 10.57 -5.65 11.19
N ASN A 124 10.70 -4.90 10.09
CA ASN A 124 9.77 -3.84 9.77
C ASN A 124 8.38 -4.39 9.44
N ILE A 125 8.28 -5.47 8.65
CA ILE A 125 7.01 -6.16 8.36
C ILE A 125 6.31 -6.58 9.66
N ALA A 126 7.04 -7.20 10.59
CA ALA A 126 6.49 -7.60 11.88
C ALA A 126 6.00 -6.39 12.71
N ALA A 127 6.75 -5.28 12.66
CA ALA A 127 6.39 -4.06 13.37
C ALA A 127 5.16 -3.36 12.75
N GLU A 128 5.02 -3.38 11.42
CA GLU A 128 3.88 -2.83 10.69
C GLU A 128 2.59 -3.59 10.99
N GLU A 129 2.66 -4.92 11.10
CA GLU A 129 1.50 -5.80 11.32
C GLU A 129 1.11 -6.02 12.78
N TYR A 130 1.96 -5.60 13.73
CA TYR A 130 1.69 -5.87 15.14
C TYR A 130 0.29 -5.37 15.58
N LYS A 131 -0.53 -6.24 16.16
CA LYS A 131 -1.95 -5.99 16.52
C LYS A 131 -2.87 -5.61 15.34
N LEU A 132 -2.48 -5.88 14.10
CA LEU A 132 -3.38 -5.73 12.95
C LEU A 132 -4.52 -6.76 13.01
N GLU A 133 -4.22 -8.00 13.47
CA GLU A 133 -5.20 -9.09 13.62
C GLU A 133 -6.05 -9.29 12.36
N PHE A 134 -5.40 -9.23 11.19
CA PHE A 134 -6.03 -9.43 9.89
C PHE A 134 -4.98 -9.99 8.92
N PRO A 135 -5.29 -11.01 8.10
CA PRO A 135 -4.28 -11.63 7.25
C PRO A 135 -3.73 -10.65 6.20
N VAL A 136 -2.41 -10.61 6.07
CA VAL A 136 -1.70 -9.86 5.02
C VAL A 136 -0.92 -10.84 4.16
N VAL A 137 -1.28 -10.91 2.88
CA VAL A 137 -0.66 -11.80 1.90
C VAL A 137 0.29 -10.97 1.03
N ARG A 138 1.49 -11.52 0.80
CA ARG A 138 2.56 -10.90 -0.01
C ARG A 138 2.94 -11.80 -1.16
N PRO A 139 2.22 -11.74 -2.30
CA PRO A 139 2.48 -12.64 -3.44
C PRO A 139 3.92 -12.56 -3.96
N LEU A 140 4.61 -11.44 -3.72
CA LEU A 140 5.93 -11.14 -4.27
C LEU A 140 7.07 -11.36 -3.28
N ILE A 141 6.79 -11.86 -2.05
CA ILE A 141 7.78 -11.90 -0.97
C ILE A 141 9.06 -12.67 -1.32
N GLY A 142 8.94 -13.71 -2.16
CA GLY A 142 10.04 -14.56 -2.60
C GLY A 142 10.55 -14.28 -4.02
N LEU A 143 10.04 -13.25 -4.70
CA LEU A 143 10.44 -12.91 -6.07
C LEU A 143 11.54 -11.85 -6.08
N ASP A 144 12.48 -11.97 -7.01
CA ASP A 144 13.44 -10.93 -7.30
C ASP A 144 12.84 -9.80 -8.17
N LYS A 145 13.59 -8.72 -8.31
CA LYS A 145 13.14 -7.53 -9.05
C LYS A 145 12.91 -7.82 -10.54
N LEU A 146 13.78 -8.62 -11.16
CA LEU A 146 13.68 -8.92 -12.59
C LEU A 146 12.46 -9.81 -12.87
N GLU A 147 12.15 -10.73 -11.98
CA GLU A 147 10.94 -11.55 -12.04
C GLU A 147 9.68 -10.68 -11.95
N ILE A 148 9.60 -9.77 -10.97
CA ILE A 148 8.48 -8.83 -10.82
C ILE A 148 8.34 -7.94 -12.06
N GLU A 149 9.45 -7.37 -12.56
CA GLU A 149 9.44 -6.56 -13.77
C GLU A 149 9.01 -7.36 -15.01
N SER A 150 9.43 -8.62 -15.12
CA SER A 150 9.04 -9.50 -16.22
C SER A 150 7.52 -9.72 -16.21
N ILE A 151 6.94 -10.01 -15.05
CA ILE A 151 5.48 -10.14 -14.92
C ILE A 151 4.79 -8.82 -15.26
N ALA A 152 5.27 -7.70 -14.72
CA ALA A 152 4.72 -6.37 -14.99
C ALA A 152 4.73 -6.02 -16.50
N LYS A 153 5.78 -6.42 -17.22
CA LYS A 153 5.88 -6.26 -18.69
C LYS A 153 4.88 -7.16 -19.41
N THR A 154 4.77 -8.44 -19.00
CA THR A 154 3.81 -9.38 -19.57
C THR A 154 2.37 -8.90 -19.42
N ILE A 155 1.99 -8.38 -18.24
CA ILE A 155 0.64 -7.87 -17.99
C ILE A 155 0.47 -6.40 -18.42
N GLY A 156 1.49 -5.77 -19.00
CA GLY A 156 1.44 -4.40 -19.51
C GLY A 156 1.31 -3.28 -18.46
N THR A 157 1.58 -3.55 -17.18
CA THR A 157 1.54 -2.54 -16.10
C THR A 157 2.88 -1.82 -15.91
N TYR A 158 3.97 -2.36 -16.46
CA TYR A 158 5.32 -1.80 -16.33
C TYR A 158 5.43 -0.36 -16.87
N GLU A 159 5.00 -0.13 -18.12
CA GLU A 159 5.11 1.19 -18.77
C GLU A 159 4.30 2.27 -18.05
N ILE A 160 3.18 1.91 -17.43
CA ILE A 160 2.37 2.81 -16.62
C ILE A 160 3.11 3.17 -15.34
N SER A 161 3.68 2.16 -14.67
CA SER A 161 4.35 2.30 -13.38
C SER A 161 5.59 3.21 -13.45
N ILE A 162 6.37 3.11 -14.53
CA ILE A 162 7.63 3.86 -14.71
C ILE A 162 7.44 5.32 -15.17
N ARG A 163 6.21 5.77 -15.47
CA ARG A 163 5.96 7.16 -15.87
C ARG A 163 6.51 8.12 -14.80
N LYS A 164 7.03 9.27 -15.21
CA LYS A 164 7.57 10.26 -14.26
C LYS A 164 6.45 10.86 -13.41
N GLY A 165 6.81 11.27 -12.21
CA GLY A 165 5.91 11.83 -11.22
C GLY A 165 6.67 12.28 -9.98
N VAL A 166 6.02 13.07 -9.12
CA VAL A 166 6.62 13.45 -7.83
C VAL A 166 6.42 12.31 -6.83
N PRO A 167 7.49 11.67 -6.36
CA PRO A 167 7.39 10.64 -5.33
C PRO A 167 6.94 11.26 -4.00
N CYS A 168 6.57 10.41 -3.04
CA CYS A 168 6.24 10.87 -1.68
C CYS A 168 7.41 11.68 -1.10
N THR A 169 7.12 12.91 -0.68
CA THR A 169 8.11 13.89 -0.22
C THR A 169 8.49 13.75 1.26
N ILE A 170 7.80 12.87 2.01
CA ILE A 170 8.16 12.53 3.40
C ILE A 170 8.97 11.24 3.50
N VAL A 171 9.48 10.71 2.39
CA VAL A 171 10.40 9.57 2.45
C VAL A 171 11.70 10.05 3.13
N PRO A 172 12.15 9.40 4.22
CA PRO A 172 13.32 9.86 4.94
C PRO A 172 14.60 9.58 4.16
N PHE A 173 15.61 10.43 4.35
CA PHE A 173 16.93 10.23 3.75
C PHE A 173 17.61 8.92 4.20
N ARG A 174 17.34 8.49 5.44
CA ARG A 174 17.81 7.20 5.99
C ARG A 174 16.62 6.46 6.61
N PRO A 175 15.86 5.69 5.82
CA PRO A 175 14.78 4.87 6.35
C PRO A 175 15.33 3.81 7.31
N ALA A 176 14.58 3.51 8.37
CA ALA A 176 14.93 2.43 9.27
C ALA A 176 14.84 1.08 8.55
N THR A 177 15.93 0.30 8.63
CA THR A 177 15.98 -1.09 8.14
C THR A 177 15.58 -2.09 9.21
N MET A 178 15.51 -1.67 10.47
CA MET A 178 15.15 -2.51 11.59
C MET A 178 14.42 -1.66 12.62
N THR A 179 13.15 -2.01 12.86
CA THR A 179 12.30 -1.35 13.84
C THR A 179 11.75 -2.39 14.80
N SER A 180 11.81 -2.12 16.10
CA SER A 180 11.15 -2.97 17.10
C SER A 180 9.66 -2.60 17.22
N VAL A 181 8.86 -3.58 17.63
CA VAL A 181 7.45 -3.37 17.96
C VAL A 181 7.29 -2.30 19.04
N ASP A 182 8.11 -2.32 20.09
CA ASP A 182 8.05 -1.34 21.18
C ASP A 182 8.25 0.08 20.67
N LEU A 183 9.24 0.28 19.77
CA LEU A 183 9.51 1.59 19.19
C LEU A 183 8.35 2.07 18.33
N ILE A 184 7.68 1.19 17.58
CA ILE A 184 6.47 1.55 16.83
C ILE A 184 5.33 1.92 17.77
N ILE A 185 5.11 1.19 18.86
CA ILE A 185 4.09 1.53 19.85
C ILE A 185 4.38 2.91 20.48
N GLU A 186 5.64 3.20 20.81
CA GLU A 186 6.04 4.52 21.27
C GLU A 186 5.70 5.61 20.25
N GLN A 187 5.95 5.38 18.96
CA GLN A 187 5.59 6.33 17.90
C GLN A 187 4.06 6.43 17.72
N GLU A 188 3.33 5.33 17.83
CA GLU A 188 1.87 5.31 17.79
C GLU A 188 1.29 6.17 18.91
N ASN A 189 1.84 6.13 20.12
CA ASN A 189 1.34 6.92 21.26
C ASN A 189 1.52 8.44 21.08
N LEU A 190 2.42 8.86 20.18
CA LEU A 190 2.56 10.28 19.80
C LEU A 190 1.45 10.70 18.83
N LEU A 191 0.87 9.74 18.11
CA LEU A 191 -0.27 9.93 17.22
C LEU A 191 -1.57 9.60 17.96
N ASP A 192 -2.65 10.28 17.62
CA ASP A 192 -3.97 9.67 17.85
C ASP A 192 -4.22 8.72 16.67
N ILE A 193 -3.56 7.55 16.69
CA ILE A 193 -3.55 6.67 15.51
C ILE A 193 -4.95 6.16 15.17
N ALA A 194 -5.82 5.97 16.18
CA ALA A 194 -7.20 5.56 15.97
C ALA A 194 -7.95 6.63 15.17
N ASP A 195 -7.90 7.90 15.63
CA ASP A 195 -8.52 9.04 14.94
C ASP A 195 -7.94 9.25 13.52
N VAL A 196 -6.62 9.14 13.36
CA VAL A 196 -5.97 9.30 12.04
C VAL A 196 -6.43 8.21 11.06
N VAL A 197 -6.52 6.95 11.51
CA VAL A 197 -7.00 5.84 10.69
C VAL A 197 -8.48 6.02 10.36
N GLU A 198 -9.31 6.38 11.35
CA GLU A 198 -10.76 6.56 11.18
C GLU A 198 -11.06 7.66 10.16
N LYS A 199 -10.41 8.83 10.28
CA LYS A 199 -10.55 9.93 9.32
C LYS A 199 -10.25 9.51 7.89
N SER A 200 -9.18 8.74 7.67
CA SER A 200 -8.85 8.20 6.35
C SER A 200 -9.83 7.13 5.89
N ALA A 201 -10.27 6.24 6.79
CA ALA A 201 -11.16 5.12 6.50
C ALA A 201 -12.62 5.52 6.21
N ASP A 202 -13.10 6.61 6.81
CA ASP A 202 -14.43 7.17 6.58
C ASP A 202 -14.49 8.09 5.37
N SER A 203 -13.34 8.63 4.98
CA SER A 203 -13.20 9.41 3.76
C SER A 203 -12.91 8.56 2.52
N ILE A 204 -12.94 7.23 2.64
CA ILE A 204 -12.77 6.32 1.50
C ILE A 204 -13.90 6.54 0.51
N LYS A 205 -13.55 6.71 -0.77
CA LYS A 205 -14.50 6.84 -1.87
C LYS A 205 -14.22 5.78 -2.92
N LEU A 206 -15.29 5.21 -3.48
CA LEU A 206 -15.18 4.46 -4.73
C LEU A 206 -14.85 5.45 -5.84
N TYR A 207 -13.84 5.14 -6.63
CA TYR A 207 -13.53 5.85 -7.85
C TYR A 207 -14.57 5.46 -8.91
N GLU A 208 -15.26 6.46 -9.48
CA GLU A 208 -16.23 6.31 -10.57
C GLU A 208 -15.58 6.48 -11.95
#